data_AF-A0A0F9M046-F1
#
_entry.id   AF-A0A0F9M046-F1
#
_cell.length_a   1.000
_cell.length_b   1.000
_cell.length_c   1.000
_cell.angle_alpha   90.00
_cell.angle_beta   90.00
_cell.angle_gamma   90.00
#
_symmetry.space_group_name_H-M   'P 1'
#
loop_
_entity.id
_entity.type
_entity.pdbx_description
1 polymer ?
#
loop_
_entity_poly.entity_id
_entity_poly.type
_entity_poly.pdbx_seq_one_letter_code
_entity_poly.pdbx_strand_id
1 'polypeptide(L)'
;ARGKEAEKPRSEIKTDDIKVASMVAYYEKATGRALGHMDGVRVVEFADEYEHGWFEKAVDEVVASPEPINAPMPYIGKCLENWKAAGGVTKGRKKGSAAAGGGDDDYEPV
;
A
#
# COMPACT_ATOMS: atom_id res chain seq x y z
N ALA A 1 30.42 38.27 -1.65
CA ALA A 1 30.30 36.80 -1.59
C ALA A 1 28.87 36.43 -1.94
N ARG A 2 28.62 35.81 -3.10
CA ARG A 2 27.27 35.30 -3.47
C ARG A 2 27.08 33.96 -2.77
N GLY A 3 26.03 33.88 -1.94
CA GLY A 3 25.60 32.65 -1.30
C GLY A 3 25.32 31.59 -2.35
N LYS A 4 25.99 30.45 -2.24
CA LYS A 4 25.61 29.24 -2.96
C LYS A 4 24.45 28.65 -2.18
N GLU A 5 23.24 28.76 -2.71
CA GLU A 5 22.14 27.91 -2.27
C GLU A 5 22.57 26.48 -2.55
N ALA A 6 22.81 25.73 -1.47
CA ALA A 6 23.08 24.31 -1.55
C ALA A 6 21.79 23.64 -2.00
N GLU A 7 21.71 23.34 -3.29
CA GLU A 7 20.77 22.40 -3.87
C GLU A 7 20.84 21.12 -3.03
N LYS A 8 19.79 20.85 -2.24
CA LYS A 8 19.70 19.62 -1.45
C LYS A 8 19.91 18.46 -2.43
N PRO A 9 20.86 17.54 -2.20
CA PRO A 9 20.96 16.37 -3.05
C PRO A 9 19.61 15.66 -2.99
N ARG A 10 18.97 15.51 -4.15
CA ARG A 10 17.81 14.64 -4.34
C ARG A 10 18.29 13.27 -3.91
N SER A 11 17.95 12.89 -2.67
CA SER A 11 18.35 11.62 -2.08
C SER A 11 17.97 10.53 -3.05
N GLU A 12 18.99 9.92 -3.67
CA GLU A 12 18.87 8.70 -4.44
C GLU A 12 18.25 7.68 -3.49
N ILE A 13 16.94 7.48 -3.60
CA ILE A 13 16.22 6.52 -2.79
C ILE A 13 16.68 5.16 -3.29
N LYS A 14 17.73 4.62 -2.66
CA LYS A 14 18.07 3.22 -2.81
C LYS A 14 16.96 2.47 -2.11
N THR A 15 16.04 1.91 -2.89
CA THR A 15 15.07 0.94 -2.38
C THR A 15 15.86 -0.07 -1.56
N ASP A 16 15.48 -0.23 -0.28
CA ASP A 16 16.22 -1.10 0.62
C ASP A 16 15.92 -2.56 0.23
N ASP A 17 16.84 -3.20 -0.50
CA ASP A 17 16.67 -4.56 -1.03
C ASP A 17 16.29 -5.57 0.07
N ILE A 18 16.76 -5.34 1.31
CA ILE A 18 16.43 -6.16 2.48
C ILE A 18 14.96 -5.97 2.87
N LYS A 19 14.43 -4.74 2.81
CA LYS A 19 13.01 -4.44 3.03
C LYS A 19 12.15 -5.13 1.97
N VAL A 20 12.51 -5.01 0.69
CA VAL A 20 11.77 -5.66 -0.40
C VAL A 20 11.78 -7.18 -0.22
N ALA A 21 12.94 -7.79 0.02
CA ALA A 21 13.05 -9.23 0.25
C ALA A 21 12.18 -9.70 1.43
N SER A 22 12.13 -8.91 2.51
CA SER A 22 11.31 -9.19 3.69
C SER A 22 9.81 -9.12 3.37
N MET A 23 9.38 -8.11 2.60
CA MET A 23 7.99 -7.96 2.16
C MET A 23 7.56 -9.11 1.26
N VAL A 24 8.40 -9.51 0.29
CA VAL A 24 8.14 -10.66 -0.58
C VAL A 24 8.02 -11.95 0.24
N ALA A 25 8.98 -12.22 1.12
CA ALA A 25 8.96 -13.40 1.97
C ALA A 25 7.72 -13.45 2.88
N TYR A 26 7.28 -12.29 3.39
CA TYR A 26 6.06 -12.19 4.18
C TYR A 26 4.82 -12.53 3.35
N TYR A 27 4.70 -11.92 2.17
CA TYR A 27 3.57 -12.16 1.26
C TYR A 27 3.43 -13.64 0.91
N GLU A 28 4.53 -14.27 0.49
CA GLU A 28 4.51 -15.67 0.05
C GLU A 28 4.16 -16.61 1.20
N LYS A 29 4.69 -16.34 2.39
CA LYS A 29 4.39 -17.09 3.60
C LYS A 29 2.93 -16.93 4.05
N ALA A 30 2.40 -15.71 4.02
CA ALA A 30 1.07 -15.42 4.53
C ALA A 30 -0.03 -15.89 3.57
N THR A 31 0.17 -15.71 2.26
CA THR A 31 -0.83 -16.07 1.24
C THR A 31 -0.68 -17.51 0.72
N GLY A 32 0.48 -18.14 0.93
CA GLY A 32 0.82 -19.44 0.35
C GLY A 32 0.99 -19.40 -1.17
N ARG A 33 1.20 -18.21 -1.75
CA ARG A 33 1.31 -17.97 -3.20
C ARG A 33 2.67 -17.37 -3.53
N ALA A 34 3.31 -17.86 -4.58
CA ALA A 34 4.52 -17.22 -5.12
C ALA A 34 4.18 -15.86 -5.72
N LEU A 35 5.09 -14.91 -5.58
CA LEU A 35 4.92 -13.58 -6.14
C LEU A 35 5.21 -13.60 -7.65
N GLY A 36 4.31 -13.03 -8.47
CA GLY A 36 4.55 -12.86 -9.90
C GLY A 36 5.59 -11.77 -10.18
N HIS A 37 6.26 -11.84 -11.33
CA HIS A 37 7.26 -10.83 -11.74
C HIS A 37 6.71 -9.39 -11.70
N MET A 38 5.49 -9.19 -12.24
CA MET A 38 4.81 -7.88 -12.23
C MET A 38 4.41 -7.42 -10.83
N ASP A 39 4.11 -8.36 -9.94
CA ASP A 39 3.80 -8.07 -8.54
C ASP A 39 5.06 -7.69 -7.77
N GLY A 40 6.22 -8.26 -8.13
CA GLY A 40 7.53 -7.88 -7.59
C GLY A 40 7.87 -6.41 -7.81
N VAL A 41 7.60 -5.90 -9.01
CA VAL A 41 7.79 -4.47 -9.31
C VAL A 41 6.93 -3.60 -8.39
N ARG A 42 5.67 -3.98 -8.14
CA ARG A 42 4.80 -3.24 -7.22
C ARG A 42 5.26 -3.29 -5.77
N VAL A 43 5.83 -4.41 -5.32
CA VAL A 43 6.37 -4.52 -3.96
C VAL A 43 7.55 -3.54 -3.76
N VAL A 44 8.38 -3.35 -4.79
CA VAL A 44 9.45 -2.33 -4.79
C VAL A 44 8.82 -0.93 -4.66
N GLU A 45 7.83 -0.61 -5.50
CA GLU A 45 7.12 0.69 -5.41
C GLU A 45 6.49 0.92 -4.02
N PHE A 46 5.90 -0.12 -3.43
CA PHE A 46 5.32 -0.05 -2.09
C PHE A 46 6.38 0.15 -1.00
N ALA A 47 7.55 -0.46 -1.17
CA ALA A 47 8.67 -0.32 -0.23
C ALA A 47 9.22 1.11 -0.22
N ASP A 48 9.21 1.82 -1.33
CA ASP A 48 9.67 3.21 -1.41
C ASP A 48 8.60 4.22 -0.96
N GLU A 49 7.33 3.96 -1.27
CA GLU A 49 6.26 4.94 -1.07
C GLU A 49 5.62 4.88 0.33
N TYR A 50 5.58 3.71 0.97
CA TYR A 50 4.83 3.49 2.20
C TYR A 50 5.73 3.16 3.40
N GLU A 51 5.23 3.53 4.58
CA GLU A 51 5.89 3.28 5.85
C GLU A 51 6.11 1.78 6.10
N HIS A 52 7.16 1.47 6.85
CA HIS A 52 7.49 0.09 7.23
C HIS A 52 6.34 -0.57 8.01
N GLY A 53 6.02 -1.83 7.70
CA GLY A 53 4.94 -2.58 8.35
C GLY A 53 3.55 -2.38 7.74
N TRP A 54 3.34 -1.38 6.88
CA TRP A 54 2.04 -1.16 6.24
C TRP A 54 1.72 -2.25 5.21
N PHE A 55 2.71 -2.67 4.43
CA PHE A 55 2.50 -3.73 3.45
C PHE A 55 2.10 -5.04 4.12
N GLU A 56 2.79 -5.44 5.18
CA GLU A 56 2.51 -6.65 5.95
C GLU A 56 1.09 -6.61 6.53
N LYS A 57 0.65 -5.45 7.05
CA LYS A 57 -0.73 -5.24 7.49
C LYS A 57 -1.74 -5.41 6.35
N ALA A 58 -1.44 -4.89 5.17
CA ALA A 58 -2.32 -5.03 4.01
C ALA A 58 -2.42 -6.49 3.54
N VAL A 59 -1.31 -7.24 3.62
CA VAL A 59 -1.30 -8.70 3.39
C VAL A 59 -2.15 -9.42 4.43
N ASP A 60 -2.09 -9.02 5.71
CA ASP A 60 -2.94 -9.59 6.76
C ASP A 60 -4.43 -9.37 6.47
N GLU A 61 -4.82 -8.19 5.96
CA GLU A 61 -6.22 -7.93 5.54
C GLU A 61 -6.65 -8.86 4.40
N VAL A 62 -5.75 -9.22 3.48
CA VAL A 62 -6.04 -10.19 2.40
C VAL A 62 -6.31 -11.57 3.00
N VAL A 63 -5.47 -12.03 3.93
CA VAL A 63 -5.58 -13.36 4.54
C VAL A 63 -6.76 -13.45 5.51
N ALA A 64 -7.08 -12.35 6.20
CA ALA A 64 -8.21 -12.25 7.11
C ALA A 64 -9.56 -12.05 6.40
N SER A 65 -9.56 -11.80 5.09
CA SER A 65 -10.78 -11.59 4.32
C SER A 65 -11.67 -12.86 4.35
N PRO A 66 -12.98 -12.71 4.68
CA PRO A 66 -13.91 -13.84 4.68
C PRO A 66 -14.20 -14.36 3.27
N GLU A 67 -13.98 -13.53 2.24
CA GLU A 67 -14.11 -13.91 0.84
C GLU A 67 -12.72 -14.02 0.18
N PRO A 68 -12.52 -15.01 -0.72
CA PRO A 68 -11.24 -15.19 -1.39
C PRO A 68 -10.91 -14.00 -2.28
N ILE A 69 -9.79 -13.33 -2.00
CA ILE A 69 -9.28 -12.26 -2.86
C ILE A 69 -8.49 -12.88 -4.01
N ASN A 70 -9.08 -12.82 -5.21
CA ASN A 70 -8.47 -13.36 -6.43
C ASN A 70 -7.22 -12.59 -6.86
N ALA A 71 -7.19 -11.28 -6.62
CA ALA A 71 -6.07 -10.41 -6.95
C ALA A 71 -5.58 -9.66 -5.69
N PRO A 72 -4.65 -10.26 -4.91
CA PRO A 72 -4.14 -9.66 -3.67
C PRO A 72 -3.45 -8.32 -3.88
N MET A 73 -2.63 -8.18 -4.92
CA MET A 73 -1.77 -6.99 -5.08
C MET A 73 -2.54 -5.70 -5.33
N PRO A 74 -3.58 -5.67 -6.20
CA PRO A 74 -4.48 -4.51 -6.31
C PRO A 74 -5.23 -4.18 -5.01
N TYR A 75 -5.59 -5.20 -4.22
CA TYR A 75 -6.25 -4.98 -2.94
C TYR A 75 -5.31 -4.35 -1.92
N ILE A 76 -4.08 -4.87 -1.83
CA ILE A 76 -3.00 -4.32 -1.01
C ILE A 76 -2.76 -2.85 -1.34
N GLY A 77 -2.62 -2.52 -2.63
CA GLY A 77 -2.47 -1.13 -3.08
C GLY A 77 -3.58 -0.22 -2.57
N LYS A 78 -4.84 -0.64 -2.69
CA LYS A 78 -5.99 0.13 -2.17
C LYS A 78 -5.94 0.32 -0.64
N CYS A 79 -5.53 -0.69 0.11
CA CYS A 79 -5.36 -0.55 1.57
C CYS A 79 -4.31 0.52 1.90
N LEU A 80 -3.16 0.46 1.22
CA LEU A 80 -2.07 1.41 1.39
C LEU A 80 -2.47 2.85 1.02
N GLU A 81 -3.13 3.03 -0.13
CA GLU A 81 -3.65 4.33 -0.57
C GLU A 81 -4.66 4.92 0.43
N ASN A 82 -5.61 4.10 0.91
CA ASN A 82 -6.60 4.52 1.89
C ASN A 82 -5.97 4.93 3.22
N TRP A 83 -4.98 4.18 3.71
CA TRP A 83 -4.27 4.52 4.94
C TRP A 83 -3.41 5.78 4.77
N LYS A 84 -2.80 5.97 3.60
CA LYS A 84 -2.04 7.19 3.28
C LYS A 84 -2.95 8.41 3.27
N ALA A 85 -4.13 8.31 2.66
CA ALA A 85 -5.14 9.37 2.67
C ALA A 85 -5.68 9.65 4.08
N ALA A 86 -5.80 8.62 4.92
CA ALA A 86 -6.24 8.76 6.32
C ALA A 86 -5.15 9.26 7.29
N GLY A 87 -3.91 9.42 6.81
CA GLY A 87 -2.75 9.81 7.64
C GLY A 87 -2.22 8.69 8.55
N GLY A 88 -2.50 7.43 8.24
CA GLY A 88 -2.01 6.27 9.00
C GLY A 88 -2.82 4.99 8.81
N VAL A 89 -2.27 3.86 9.28
CA VAL A 89 -3.01 2.59 9.37
C VAL A 89 -4.17 2.75 10.35
N THR A 90 -5.39 2.77 9.84
CA THR A 90 -6.58 2.88 10.67
C THR A 90 -6.87 1.55 11.36
N LYS A 91 -6.81 1.54 12.70
CA LYS A 91 -7.15 0.37 13.50
C LYS A 91 -8.66 0.18 13.50
N GLY A 92 -9.16 -0.56 12.52
CA GLY A 92 -10.44 -1.22 12.61
C GLY A 92 -11.45 -0.80 11.56
N ARG A 93 -11.70 -1.71 10.62
CA ARG A 93 -13.04 -1.89 10.09
C ARG A 93 -13.81 -2.77 11.07
N LYS A 94 -14.29 -2.19 12.18
CA LYS A 94 -15.40 -2.82 12.92
C LYS A 94 -16.58 -2.81 11.96
N LYS A 95 -17.00 -3.99 11.49
CA LYS A 95 -18.20 -4.19 10.67
C LYS A 95 -19.39 -3.57 11.41
N GLY A 96 -19.72 -2.33 11.06
CA GLY A 96 -20.76 -1.53 11.73
C GLY A 96 -20.58 -0.04 11.44
N SER A 97 -21.33 0.45 10.46
CA SER A 97 -21.83 1.83 10.32
C SER A 97 -20.82 2.99 10.42
N ALA A 98 -20.51 3.62 9.27
CA ALA A 98 -20.68 5.07 9.05
C ALA A 98 -19.98 5.52 7.76
N ALA A 99 -20.64 6.44 7.07
CA ALA A 99 -20.28 7.05 5.81
C ALA A 99 -19.01 7.93 5.88
N ALA A 100 -18.23 7.88 4.80
CA ALA A 100 -17.37 8.93 4.25
C ALA A 100 -17.00 8.41 2.84
N GLY A 101 -17.68 8.83 1.77
CA GLY A 101 -17.55 10.15 1.18
C GLY A 101 -17.02 9.95 -0.25
N GLY A 102 -17.87 9.44 -1.14
CA GLY A 102 -17.66 9.50 -2.58
C GLY A 102 -18.60 10.56 -3.12
N GLY A 103 -18.03 11.70 -3.50
CA GLY A 103 -18.77 12.91 -3.82
C GLY A 103 -19.50 12.91 -5.17
N ASP A 104 -20.38 13.92 -5.25
CA ASP A 104 -20.98 14.59 -6.40
C ASP A 104 -21.83 13.77 -7.40
N ASP A 105 -23.15 13.91 -7.21
CA ASP A 105 -24.09 14.42 -8.21
C ASP A 105 -23.52 14.72 -9.61
N ASP A 106 -23.92 13.92 -10.61
CA ASP A 106 -24.62 14.37 -11.84
C ASP A 106 -24.82 13.17 -12.78
N TYR A 107 -25.95 12.47 -12.63
CA TYR A 107 -26.50 11.64 -13.71
C TYR A 107 -28.02 11.56 -13.54
N GLU A 108 -28.73 12.55 -14.08
CA GLU A 108 -30.18 12.46 -14.27
C GLU A 108 -30.48 11.64 -15.53
N PRO A 109 -31.25 10.53 -15.46
CA PRO A 109 -31.87 9.93 -16.63
C PRO A 109 -33.33 10.40 -16.76
N VAL A 110 -33.59 11.27 -17.75
CA VAL A 110 -34.91 11.45 -18.39
C VAL A 110 -34.76 11.66 -19.90
#